data_AF-A0A1Y2M6A2-F1
#
_entry.id   AF-A0A1Y2M6A2-F1
#
_cell.length_a   1.000
_cell.length_b   1.000
_cell.length_c   1.000
_cell.angle_alpha   90.00
_cell.angle_beta   90.00
_cell.angle_gamma   90.00
#
_symmetry.space_group_name_H-M   'P 1'
#
loop_
_entity.id
_entity.type
_entity.pdbx_description
1 polymer ?
#
loop_
_entity_poly.entity_id
_entity_poly.type
_entity_poly.pdbx_seq_one_letter_code
_entity_poly.pdbx_strand_id
1 'polypeptide(L)'
;MGYNFAPLRVRSTAKALLDSRRIAVLPQWYDIVGDIPTSETLARPVLQAPRQKRSKKASKLFKPLPIVYPEDKLRSEFFGDHPWELARPRLVVEDSGNDAKGYDWSNIQQKGKQLDGESVVQRQMWLMKNRGKSKAAAYDQARREFYHHRHLNEIRTRIAKEEAMHVGAYFGKGPLEVGMELENKAWEDWKAWANQQIEEEQSVRAQMFSGPQNEDAGVSALSDAEYDNALTELAPMQANTPSSAAPRGGVPAHP
;
A
#
# COMPACT_ATOMS: atom_id res chain seq x y z
N MET A 1 -25.01 -17.32 -7.14
CA MET A 1 -25.46 -16.53 -8.31
C MET A 1 -25.64 -17.50 -9.48
N GLY A 2 -26.84 -17.61 -10.05
CA GLY A 2 -27.08 -18.37 -11.28
C GLY A 2 -26.61 -17.59 -12.51
N TYR A 3 -26.22 -18.27 -13.59
CA TYR A 3 -25.81 -17.63 -14.84
C TYR A 3 -27.05 -17.21 -15.66
N ASN A 4 -27.07 -15.98 -16.18
CA ASN A 4 -28.09 -15.50 -17.11
C ASN A 4 -27.57 -15.54 -18.55
N PHE A 5 -28.18 -16.37 -19.40
CA PHE A 5 -27.79 -16.55 -20.81
C PHE A 5 -28.59 -15.68 -21.79
N ALA A 6 -29.59 -14.91 -21.31
CA ALA A 6 -30.40 -14.04 -22.16
C ALA A 6 -29.55 -13.04 -22.98
N PRO A 7 -28.48 -12.41 -22.44
CA PRO A 7 -27.64 -11.48 -23.22
C PRO A 7 -26.90 -12.12 -24.40
N LEU A 8 -26.56 -13.42 -24.31
CA LEU A 8 -25.84 -14.13 -25.37
C LEU A 8 -26.76 -14.59 -26.50
N ARG A 9 -28.07 -14.66 -26.23
CA ARG A 9 -29.09 -15.19 -27.14
C ARG A 9 -29.91 -14.11 -27.83
N VAL A 10 -29.54 -12.84 -27.69
CA VAL A 10 -30.28 -11.66 -28.17
C VAL A 10 -30.62 -11.73 -29.66
N ARG A 11 -29.72 -12.26 -30.50
CA ARG A 11 -30.01 -12.50 -31.93
C ARG A 11 -31.09 -13.56 -32.14
N SER A 12 -30.99 -14.70 -31.44
CA SER A 12 -31.98 -15.77 -31.54
C SER A 12 -33.34 -15.35 -30.99
N THR A 13 -33.39 -14.55 -29.93
CA THR A 13 -34.62 -14.04 -29.36
C THR A 13 -35.26 -13.00 -30.28
N ALA A 14 -34.49 -12.08 -30.89
CA ALA A 14 -35.01 -11.13 -31.87
C ALA A 14 -35.60 -11.84 -33.09
N LYS A 15 -34.94 -12.91 -33.59
CA LYS A 15 -35.50 -13.75 -34.65
C LYS A 15 -36.82 -14.38 -34.24
N ALA A 16 -36.88 -14.97 -33.03
CA ALA A 16 -38.12 -15.57 -32.51
C ALA A 16 -39.26 -14.55 -32.32
N LEU A 17 -38.95 -13.30 -31.97
CA LEU A 17 -39.95 -12.22 -31.87
C LEU A 17 -40.51 -11.82 -33.24
N LEU A 18 -39.68 -11.82 -34.29
CA LEU A 18 -40.13 -11.58 -35.66
C LEU A 18 -41.00 -12.75 -36.16
N ASP A 19 -40.55 -13.98 -35.95
CA ASP A 19 -41.25 -15.19 -36.37
C ASP A 19 -42.64 -15.30 -35.69
N SER A 20 -42.73 -14.88 -34.42
CA SER A 20 -44.00 -14.80 -33.67
C SER A 20 -44.82 -13.52 -33.95
N ARG A 21 -44.40 -12.69 -34.91
CA ARG A 21 -45.03 -11.41 -35.29
C ARG A 21 -45.22 -10.41 -34.15
N ARG A 22 -44.38 -10.49 -33.10
CA ARG A 22 -44.36 -9.51 -31.99
C ARG A 22 -43.62 -8.23 -32.37
N ILE A 23 -42.69 -8.32 -33.33
CA ILE A 23 -42.03 -7.19 -33.97
C ILE A 23 -42.28 -7.25 -35.48
N ALA A 24 -42.39 -6.08 -36.12
CA ALA A 24 -42.68 -5.99 -37.55
C ALA A 24 -41.42 -6.12 -38.44
N VAL A 25 -40.27 -5.66 -37.94
CA VAL A 25 -39.00 -5.61 -38.68
C VAL A 25 -37.89 -6.04 -37.74
N LEU A 26 -36.86 -6.70 -38.29
CA LEU A 26 -35.65 -7.04 -37.55
C LEU A 26 -34.92 -5.76 -37.10
N PRO A 27 -34.35 -5.75 -35.89
CA PRO A 27 -33.52 -4.63 -35.46
C PRO A 27 -32.30 -4.46 -36.38
N GLN A 28 -31.87 -3.21 -36.59
CA GLN A 28 -30.72 -2.89 -37.47
C GLN A 28 -29.42 -3.59 -37.04
N TRP A 29 -29.26 -3.88 -35.74
CA TRP A 29 -28.08 -4.59 -35.22
C TRP A 29 -28.08 -6.10 -35.51
N TYR A 30 -29.19 -6.67 -36.00
CA TYR A 30 -29.36 -8.12 -36.18
C TYR A 30 -28.32 -8.71 -37.15
N ASP A 31 -28.10 -8.03 -38.28
CA ASP A 31 -27.13 -8.45 -39.30
C ASP A 31 -25.69 -8.24 -38.81
N ILE A 32 -25.43 -7.21 -37.98
CA ILE A 32 -24.10 -6.93 -37.41
C ILE A 32 -23.68 -8.00 -36.39
N VAL A 33 -24.59 -8.37 -35.47
CA VAL A 33 -24.40 -9.53 -34.57
C VAL A 33 -24.42 -10.84 -35.37
N GLY A 34 -24.91 -10.76 -36.61
CA GLY A 34 -24.79 -11.72 -37.67
C GLY A 34 -23.37 -12.11 -37.99
N ASP A 35 -22.66 -11.10 -38.42
CA ASP A 35 -21.32 -11.17 -38.98
C ASP A 35 -20.26 -11.29 -37.89
N ILE A 36 -20.56 -10.78 -36.69
CA ILE A 36 -19.67 -10.84 -35.51
C ILE A 36 -20.38 -11.64 -34.41
N PRO A 37 -20.31 -12.99 -34.44
CA PRO A 37 -20.90 -13.82 -33.40
C PRO A 37 -20.21 -13.59 -32.05
N THR A 38 -20.95 -13.79 -30.96
CA THR A 38 -20.40 -13.73 -29.60
C THR A 38 -19.39 -14.84 -29.36
N SER A 39 -18.37 -14.57 -28.54
CA SER A 39 -17.36 -15.57 -28.16
C SER A 39 -17.95 -16.68 -27.28
N GLU A 40 -17.34 -17.87 -27.32
CA GLU A 40 -17.68 -18.97 -26.40
C GLU A 40 -17.53 -18.53 -24.93
N THR A 41 -18.58 -18.73 -24.14
CA THR A 41 -18.62 -18.36 -22.72
C THR A 41 -18.65 -19.59 -21.83
N LEU A 42 -18.10 -19.48 -20.61
CA LEU A 42 -18.14 -20.50 -19.55
C LEU A 42 -17.35 -21.80 -19.81
N ALA A 43 -16.63 -21.89 -20.92
CA ALA A 43 -15.59 -22.90 -21.06
C ALA A 43 -14.44 -22.58 -20.09
N ARG A 44 -14.01 -23.58 -19.31
CA ARG A 44 -12.78 -23.49 -18.51
C ARG A 44 -11.64 -24.14 -19.30
N PRO A 45 -10.81 -23.36 -20.01
CA PRO A 45 -9.68 -23.94 -20.72
C PRO A 45 -8.66 -24.49 -19.72
N VAL A 46 -7.95 -25.54 -20.12
CA VAL A 46 -6.82 -26.06 -19.33
C VAL A 46 -5.68 -25.04 -19.41
N LEU A 47 -5.36 -24.43 -18.26
CA LEU A 47 -4.31 -23.40 -18.13
C LEU A 47 -2.96 -23.99 -17.71
N GLN A 48 -2.94 -25.23 -17.19
CA GLN A 48 -1.73 -25.89 -16.72
C GLN A 48 -1.52 -27.22 -17.45
N ALA A 49 -0.33 -27.43 -18.00
CA ALA A 49 0.06 -28.75 -18.47
C ALA A 49 0.18 -29.71 -17.26
N PRO A 50 -0.37 -30.94 -17.35
CA PRO A 50 -0.24 -31.91 -16.28
C PRO A 50 1.25 -32.25 -16.09
N ARG A 51 1.82 -31.85 -14.95
CA ARG A 51 3.14 -32.33 -14.56
C ARG A 51 3.03 -33.84 -14.37
N GLN A 52 3.78 -34.61 -15.14
CA GLN A 52 3.89 -36.07 -15.01
C GLN A 52 4.54 -36.43 -13.66
N LYS A 53 3.78 -36.31 -12.57
CA LYS A 53 4.10 -37.02 -11.34
C LYS A 53 3.52 -38.41 -11.48
N ARG A 54 4.42 -39.40 -11.47
CA ARG A 54 4.07 -40.82 -11.38
C ARG A 54 3.07 -40.97 -10.22
N SER A 55 1.83 -41.35 -10.54
CA SER A 55 0.76 -41.84 -9.64
C SER A 55 -0.30 -40.91 -9.03
N LYS A 56 -0.41 -39.60 -9.35
CA LYS A 56 -1.52 -38.77 -8.81
C LYS A 56 -2.34 -38.05 -9.89
N LYS A 57 -3.68 -38.05 -9.73
CA LYS A 57 -4.62 -37.27 -10.54
C LYS A 57 -4.17 -35.80 -10.56
N ALA A 58 -4.07 -35.21 -11.75
CA ALA A 58 -3.69 -33.81 -11.89
C ALA A 58 -4.77 -32.91 -11.28
N SER A 59 -4.41 -32.13 -10.27
CA SER A 59 -5.27 -31.08 -9.69
C SER A 59 -4.85 -29.71 -10.24
N LYS A 60 -5.76 -28.72 -10.18
CA LYS A 60 -5.50 -27.32 -10.56
C LYS A 60 -5.26 -27.03 -12.05
N LEU A 61 -5.64 -27.94 -12.95
CA LEU A 61 -5.55 -27.78 -14.42
C LEU A 61 -6.18 -26.47 -14.94
N PHE A 62 -7.29 -26.03 -14.33
CA PHE A 62 -8.02 -24.82 -14.72
C PHE A 62 -7.61 -23.57 -13.91
N LYS A 63 -6.58 -23.65 -13.06
CA LYS A 63 -6.12 -22.51 -12.24
C LYS A 63 -5.02 -21.75 -12.99
N PRO A 64 -5.06 -20.41 -13.08
CA PRO A 64 -3.96 -19.65 -13.66
C PRO A 64 -2.65 -19.87 -12.89
N LEU A 65 -1.53 -19.85 -13.61
CA LEU A 65 -0.21 -19.94 -12.99
C LEU A 65 0.16 -18.58 -12.35
N PRO A 66 0.79 -18.59 -11.17
CA PRO A 66 1.39 -17.37 -10.64
C PRO A 66 2.52 -16.93 -11.57
N ILE A 67 2.51 -15.64 -11.93
CA ILE A 67 3.58 -15.02 -12.71
C ILE A 67 4.70 -14.71 -11.73
N VAL A 68 5.88 -15.32 -11.94
CA VAL A 68 7.05 -15.14 -11.09
C VAL A 68 8.24 -14.83 -11.98
N TYR A 69 8.96 -13.79 -11.61
CA TYR A 69 10.12 -13.31 -12.35
C TYR A 69 11.42 -13.55 -11.57
N PRO A 70 12.55 -13.83 -12.24
CA PRO A 70 13.84 -13.96 -11.56
C PRO A 70 14.25 -12.68 -10.81
N GLU A 71 13.82 -11.52 -11.30
CA GLU A 71 14.03 -10.20 -10.71
C GLU A 71 13.36 -10.05 -9.33
N ASP A 72 12.26 -10.77 -9.06
CA ASP A 72 11.51 -10.65 -7.79
C ASP A 72 12.38 -10.98 -6.57
N LYS A 73 13.26 -11.99 -6.71
CA LYS A 73 14.22 -12.35 -5.65
C LYS A 73 15.26 -11.26 -5.43
N LEU A 74 15.71 -10.62 -6.50
CA LEU A 74 16.69 -9.53 -6.42
C LEU A 74 16.09 -8.29 -5.78
N ARG A 75 14.81 -7.99 -6.08
CA ARG A 75 14.06 -6.91 -5.41
C ARG A 75 13.97 -7.18 -3.91
N SER A 76 13.58 -8.38 -3.50
CA SER A 76 13.47 -8.70 -2.07
C SER A 76 14.80 -8.58 -1.33
N GLU A 77 15.91 -8.96 -1.97
CA GLU A 77 17.24 -8.82 -1.38
C GLU A 77 17.66 -7.35 -1.28
N PHE A 78 17.49 -6.57 -2.36
CA PHE A 78 17.86 -5.16 -2.36
C PHE A 78 17.07 -4.34 -1.33
N PHE A 79 15.75 -4.48 -1.29
CA PHE A 79 14.90 -3.74 -0.34
C PHE A 79 15.01 -4.27 1.09
N GLY A 80 15.43 -5.53 1.27
CA GLY A 80 15.80 -6.08 2.59
C GLY A 80 17.05 -5.38 3.15
N ASP A 81 18.07 -5.17 2.32
CA ASP A 81 19.29 -4.46 2.70
C ASP A 81 19.09 -2.93 2.84
N HIS A 82 18.13 -2.36 2.09
CA HIS A 82 17.91 -0.91 2.00
C HIS A 82 16.46 -0.52 2.32
N PRO A 83 16.00 -0.68 3.57
CA PRO A 83 14.61 -0.41 3.94
C PRO A 83 14.19 1.04 3.67
N TRP A 84 15.10 2.01 3.84
CA TRP A 84 14.83 3.43 3.61
C TRP A 84 14.69 3.82 2.13
N GLU A 85 15.04 2.94 1.19
CA GLU A 85 14.70 3.17 -0.22
C GLU A 85 13.18 3.07 -0.47
N LEU A 86 12.43 2.38 0.39
CA LEU A 86 10.97 2.32 0.32
C LEU A 86 10.31 3.64 0.75
N ALA A 87 10.99 4.47 1.56
CA ALA A 87 10.50 5.77 1.97
C ALA A 87 10.55 6.81 0.83
N ARG A 88 11.30 6.51 -0.24
CA ARG A 88 11.37 7.39 -1.40
C ARG A 88 10.12 7.22 -2.28
N PRO A 89 9.39 8.31 -2.56
CA PRO A 89 8.18 8.22 -3.36
C PRO A 89 8.50 7.74 -4.78
N ARG A 90 7.72 6.78 -5.27
CA ARG A 90 7.85 6.22 -6.61
C ARG A 90 6.54 6.39 -7.38
N LEU A 91 6.63 6.93 -8.59
CA LEU A 91 5.49 6.99 -9.51
C LEU A 91 5.30 5.62 -10.17
N VAL A 92 4.14 5.00 -9.95
CA VAL A 92 3.75 3.70 -10.57
C VAL A 92 2.89 3.90 -11.81
N VAL A 93 2.30 5.09 -11.96
CA VAL A 93 1.50 5.44 -13.13
C VAL A 93 2.41 5.46 -14.36
N GLU A 94 2.07 4.64 -15.35
CA GLU A 94 2.77 4.56 -16.62
C GLU A 94 2.31 5.68 -17.56
N ASP A 95 3.23 6.16 -18.40
CA ASP A 95 2.92 7.17 -19.43
C ASP A 95 2.35 6.50 -20.70
N SER A 96 3.21 5.82 -21.47
CA SER A 96 2.84 5.10 -22.71
C SER A 96 2.85 3.57 -22.57
N GLY A 97 3.27 3.04 -21.43
CA GLY A 97 3.51 1.60 -21.19
C GLY A 97 4.66 0.99 -22.02
N ASN A 98 5.38 1.80 -22.79
CA ASN A 98 6.47 1.36 -23.69
C ASN A 98 7.84 1.97 -23.34
N ASP A 99 7.95 2.65 -22.20
CA ASP A 99 9.17 3.28 -21.71
C ASP A 99 10.32 2.26 -21.55
N ALA A 100 9.99 1.04 -21.11
CA ALA A 100 10.94 -0.05 -20.92
C ALA A 100 11.73 -0.45 -22.18
N LYS A 101 11.18 -0.20 -23.40
CA LYS A 101 11.85 -0.55 -24.67
C LYS A 101 13.07 0.32 -24.96
N GLY A 102 13.11 1.54 -24.42
CA GLY A 102 14.19 2.50 -24.67
C GLY A 102 15.34 2.42 -23.68
N TYR A 103 15.26 1.58 -22.66
CA TYR A 103 16.26 1.51 -21.60
C TYR A 103 17.42 0.58 -21.99
N ASP A 104 18.64 1.11 -21.89
CA ASP A 104 19.88 0.34 -22.04
C ASP A 104 20.58 0.19 -20.69
N TRP A 105 20.46 -1.00 -20.10
CA TRP A 105 21.04 -1.34 -18.80
C TRP A 105 22.56 -1.55 -18.82
N SER A 106 23.24 -1.17 -19.91
CA SER A 106 24.70 -0.96 -19.95
C SER A 106 25.17 0.15 -19.00
N ASN A 107 24.27 1.08 -18.64
CA ASN A 107 24.42 2.07 -17.57
C ASN A 107 23.25 1.94 -16.58
N ILE A 108 23.42 2.39 -15.33
CA ILE A 108 22.35 2.40 -14.32
C ILE A 108 21.36 3.56 -14.52
N GLN A 109 21.85 4.70 -15.04
CA GLN A 109 21.01 5.86 -15.33
C GLN A 109 20.31 5.70 -16.67
N GLN A 110 18.98 5.85 -16.66
CA GLN A 110 18.15 5.77 -17.85
C GLN A 110 17.47 7.11 -18.10
N LYS A 111 17.25 7.43 -19.37
CA LYS A 111 16.55 8.67 -19.74
C LYS A 111 15.08 8.60 -19.31
N GLY A 112 14.58 9.62 -18.62
CA GLY A 112 13.18 9.71 -18.20
C GLY A 112 12.81 8.84 -17.00
N LYS A 113 13.69 7.93 -16.55
CA LYS A 113 13.47 7.11 -15.36
C LYS A 113 14.21 7.69 -14.16
N GLN A 114 13.54 7.72 -13.01
CA GLN A 114 14.19 8.06 -11.75
C GLN A 114 15.11 6.92 -11.27
N LEU A 115 16.24 7.29 -10.67
CA LEU A 115 17.20 6.33 -10.12
C LEU A 115 16.69 5.73 -8.80
N ASP A 116 16.23 4.49 -8.89
CA ASP A 116 15.60 3.72 -7.81
C ASP A 116 16.22 2.31 -7.67
N GLY A 117 15.69 1.51 -6.75
CA GLY A 117 16.09 0.12 -6.57
C GLY A 117 15.83 -0.76 -7.80
N GLU A 118 14.80 -0.47 -8.59
CA GLU A 118 14.55 -1.22 -9.85
C GLU A 118 15.71 -1.04 -10.83
N SER A 119 16.33 0.13 -10.86
CA SER A 119 17.49 0.41 -11.70
C SER A 119 18.68 -0.46 -11.31
N VAL A 120 18.86 -0.73 -10.01
CA VAL A 120 19.89 -1.63 -9.48
C VAL A 120 19.60 -3.07 -9.90
N VAL A 121 18.36 -3.52 -9.75
CA VAL A 121 17.95 -4.89 -10.10
C VAL A 121 18.14 -5.17 -11.59
N GLN A 122 17.71 -4.26 -12.46
CA GLN A 122 17.87 -4.41 -13.90
C GLN A 122 19.35 -4.35 -14.33
N ARG A 123 20.12 -3.44 -13.74
CA ARG A 123 21.57 -3.35 -13.93
C ARG A 123 22.28 -4.65 -13.50
N GLN A 124 21.92 -5.19 -12.34
CA GLN A 124 22.44 -6.46 -11.84
C GLN A 124 22.11 -7.61 -12.80
N MET A 125 20.86 -7.70 -13.27
CA MET A 125 20.44 -8.71 -14.25
C MET A 125 21.20 -8.61 -15.57
N TRP A 126 21.42 -7.39 -16.07
CA TRP A 126 22.20 -7.16 -17.28
C TRP A 126 23.66 -7.60 -17.10
N LEU A 127 24.29 -7.29 -15.96
CA LEU A 127 25.65 -7.75 -15.65
C LEU A 127 25.75 -9.28 -15.56
N MET A 128 24.73 -9.94 -15.02
CA MET A 128 24.67 -11.41 -14.97
C MET A 128 24.52 -12.02 -16.36
N LYS A 129 23.61 -11.48 -17.19
CA LYS A 129 23.30 -12.02 -18.53
C LYS A 129 24.40 -11.73 -19.56
N ASN A 130 24.90 -10.49 -19.62
CA ASN A 130 25.78 -10.02 -20.69
C ASN A 130 27.27 -10.16 -20.34
N ARG A 131 27.64 -9.98 -19.06
CA ARG A 131 29.03 -10.04 -18.59
C ARG A 131 29.35 -11.34 -17.85
N GLY A 132 28.38 -12.25 -17.69
CA GLY A 132 28.57 -13.54 -17.02
C GLY A 132 28.98 -13.42 -15.54
N LYS A 133 28.68 -12.29 -14.88
CA LYS A 133 29.06 -12.09 -13.49
C LYS A 133 28.24 -12.95 -12.55
N SER A 134 28.86 -13.37 -11.44
CA SER A 134 28.13 -14.00 -10.35
C SER A 134 27.12 -13.02 -9.76
N LYS A 135 26.05 -13.55 -9.17
CA LYS A 135 24.96 -12.75 -8.58
C LYS A 135 25.49 -11.72 -7.58
N ALA A 136 26.43 -12.12 -6.71
CA ALA A 136 27.04 -11.26 -5.70
C ALA A 136 27.91 -10.16 -6.33
N ALA A 137 28.80 -10.52 -7.27
CA ALA A 137 29.67 -9.54 -7.93
C ALA A 137 28.88 -8.53 -8.79
N ALA A 138 27.80 -8.98 -9.44
CA ALA A 138 26.88 -8.12 -10.17
C ALA A 138 26.13 -7.17 -9.22
N TYR A 139 25.69 -7.67 -8.06
CA TYR A 139 25.03 -6.88 -7.02
C TYR A 139 25.93 -5.78 -6.48
N ASP A 140 27.16 -6.14 -6.07
CA ASP A 140 28.11 -5.18 -5.49
C ASP A 140 28.48 -4.07 -6.48
N GLN A 141 28.63 -4.41 -7.76
CA GLN A 141 28.88 -3.40 -8.78
C GLN A 141 27.68 -2.45 -8.94
N ALA A 142 26.47 -2.99 -9.15
CA ALA A 142 25.27 -2.19 -9.36
C ALA A 142 24.98 -1.30 -8.13
N ARG A 143 25.19 -1.83 -6.93
CA ARG A 143 25.02 -1.12 -5.65
C ARG A 143 26.04 0.02 -5.50
N ARG A 144 27.31 -0.20 -5.85
CA ARG A 144 28.33 0.87 -5.83
C ARG A 144 28.02 2.00 -6.81
N GLU A 145 27.60 1.64 -8.04
CA GLU A 145 27.16 2.63 -9.04
C GLU A 145 25.98 3.44 -8.50
N PHE A 146 25.01 2.78 -7.88
CA PHE A 146 23.86 3.42 -7.24
C PHE A 146 24.25 4.37 -6.10
N TYR A 147 25.10 3.93 -5.17
CA TYR A 147 25.58 4.76 -4.06
C TYR A 147 26.30 6.01 -4.55
N HIS A 148 27.15 5.86 -5.56
CA HIS A 148 27.85 6.98 -6.15
C HIS A 148 26.87 8.05 -6.67
N HIS A 149 25.86 7.65 -7.43
CA HIS A 149 24.86 8.59 -7.94
C HIS A 149 23.98 9.18 -6.84
N ARG A 150 23.63 8.41 -5.81
CA ARG A 150 22.84 8.92 -4.68
C ARG A 150 23.62 9.97 -3.89
N HIS A 151 24.90 9.71 -3.63
CA HIS A 151 25.80 10.65 -2.97
C HIS A 151 25.94 11.95 -3.77
N LEU A 152 26.16 11.85 -5.08
CA LEU A 152 26.25 13.02 -5.96
C LEU A 152 24.96 13.84 -5.97
N ASN A 153 23.80 13.19 -5.97
CA ASN A 153 22.50 13.90 -5.95
C ASN A 153 22.30 14.68 -4.64
N GLU A 154 22.70 14.08 -3.51
CA GLU A 154 22.64 14.74 -2.21
C GLU A 154 23.59 15.94 -2.12
N ILE A 155 24.84 15.77 -2.56
CA ILE A 155 25.82 16.86 -2.65
C ILE A 155 25.29 17.99 -3.54
N ARG A 156 24.80 17.66 -4.74
CA ARG A 156 24.27 18.64 -5.69
C ARG A 156 23.14 19.46 -5.07
N THR A 157 22.22 18.80 -4.37
CA THR A 157 21.08 19.49 -3.74
C THR A 157 21.55 20.44 -2.63
N ARG A 158 22.54 20.03 -1.84
CA ARG A 158 23.13 20.86 -0.78
C ARG A 158 23.85 22.08 -1.34
N ILE A 159 24.74 21.87 -2.31
CA ILE A 159 25.50 22.95 -2.95
C ILE A 159 24.55 23.91 -3.65
N ALA A 160 23.57 23.42 -4.40
CA ALA A 160 22.60 24.28 -5.09
C ALA A 160 21.82 25.19 -4.13
N LYS A 161 21.48 24.70 -2.93
CA LYS A 161 20.85 25.54 -1.89
C LYS A 161 21.81 26.60 -1.36
N GLU A 162 23.04 26.22 -1.07
CA GLU A 162 24.07 27.13 -0.56
C GLU A 162 24.41 28.24 -1.56
N GLU A 163 24.65 27.87 -2.83
CA GLU A 163 24.88 28.81 -3.92
C GLU A 163 23.69 29.76 -4.10
N ALA A 164 22.46 29.24 -4.07
CA ALA A 164 21.25 30.06 -4.17
C ALA A 164 21.16 31.08 -3.02
N MET A 165 21.44 30.66 -1.79
CA MET A 165 21.45 31.58 -0.62
C MET A 165 22.56 32.62 -0.73
N HIS A 166 23.74 32.23 -1.22
CA HIS A 166 24.86 33.14 -1.41
C HIS A 166 24.56 34.23 -2.45
N VAL A 167 23.76 33.93 -3.48
CA VAL A 167 23.29 34.94 -4.46
C VAL A 167 22.03 35.69 -4.02
N GLY A 168 21.62 35.56 -2.76
CA GLY A 168 20.51 36.30 -2.17
C GLY A 168 19.12 35.67 -2.35
N ALA A 169 19.02 34.40 -2.77
CA ALA A 169 17.75 33.70 -2.76
C ALA A 169 17.34 33.36 -1.32
N TYR A 170 16.07 33.61 -0.98
CA TYR A 170 15.48 33.23 0.30
C TYR A 170 14.55 32.03 0.12
N PHE A 171 14.57 31.12 1.08
CA PHE A 171 13.67 29.97 1.14
C PHE A 171 12.70 30.14 2.30
N GLY A 172 11.46 29.65 2.13
CA GLY A 172 10.50 29.59 3.22
C GLY A 172 10.86 28.54 4.28
N LYS A 173 9.88 28.19 5.11
CA LYS A 173 10.04 27.19 6.18
C LYS A 173 10.56 25.87 5.62
N GLY A 174 11.56 25.31 6.29
CA GLY A 174 12.13 24.01 5.93
C GLY A 174 11.22 22.85 6.33
N PRO A 175 11.43 21.64 5.79
CA PRO A 175 10.67 20.45 6.18
C PRO A 175 10.70 20.17 7.69
N LEU A 176 11.81 20.46 8.37
CA LEU A 176 11.95 20.26 9.82
C LEU A 176 11.04 21.19 10.63
N GLU A 177 10.98 22.46 10.24
CA GLU A 177 10.14 23.47 10.90
C GLU A 177 8.66 23.17 10.67
N VAL A 178 8.28 22.83 9.43
CA VAL A 178 6.92 22.38 9.12
C VAL A 178 6.54 21.12 9.90
N GLY A 179 7.47 20.17 10.04
CA GLY A 179 7.27 18.96 10.86
C GLY A 179 6.99 19.29 12.32
N MET A 180 7.81 20.13 12.93
CA MET A 180 7.62 20.59 14.32
C MET A 180 6.28 21.29 14.53
N GLU A 181 5.83 22.10 13.57
CA GLU A 181 4.52 22.76 13.65
C GLU A 181 3.35 21.76 13.61
N LEU A 182 3.46 20.67 12.84
CA LEU A 182 2.46 19.62 12.81
C LEU A 182 2.46 18.80 14.11
N GLU A 183 3.64 18.49 14.64
CA GLU A 183 3.81 17.79 15.92
C GLU A 183 3.23 18.59 17.08
N ASN A 184 3.49 19.90 17.14
CA ASN A 184 2.93 20.78 18.15
C ASN A 184 1.39 20.80 18.10
N LYS A 185 0.79 20.83 16.91
CA LYS A 185 -0.67 20.77 16.77
C LYS A 185 -1.23 19.46 17.30
N ALA A 186 -0.64 18.33 16.89
CA ALA A 186 -1.06 17.01 17.37
C ALA A 186 -0.86 16.85 18.89
N TRP A 187 0.19 17.45 19.46
CA TRP A 187 0.45 17.45 20.90
C TRP A 187 -0.60 18.23 21.68
N GLU A 188 -0.99 19.42 21.21
CA GLU A 188 -2.06 20.20 21.86
C GLU A 188 -3.41 19.47 21.78
N ASP A 189 -3.73 18.84 20.65
CA ASP A 189 -4.93 18.01 20.50
C ASP A 189 -4.92 16.83 21.49
N TRP A 190 -3.77 16.13 21.60
CA TRP A 190 -3.60 15.05 22.57
C TRP A 190 -3.72 15.53 24.02
N LYS A 191 -3.14 16.70 24.35
CA LYS A 191 -3.19 17.28 25.69
C LYS A 191 -4.61 17.63 26.10
N ALA A 192 -5.39 18.21 25.18
CA ALA A 192 -6.81 18.50 25.41
C ALA A 192 -7.60 17.21 25.69
N TRP A 193 -7.40 16.17 24.87
CA TRP A 193 -8.02 14.86 25.08
C TRP A 193 -7.61 14.22 26.41
N ALA A 194 -6.31 14.24 26.74
CA ALA A 194 -5.80 13.63 27.97
C ALA A 194 -6.37 14.32 29.21
N ASN A 195 -6.48 15.65 29.21
CA ASN A 195 -7.11 16.39 30.30
C ASN A 195 -8.59 16.01 30.47
N GLN A 196 -9.33 15.88 29.37
CA GLN A 196 -10.72 15.44 29.41
C GLN A 196 -10.84 14.01 29.97
N GLN A 197 -9.96 13.09 29.57
CA GLN A 197 -9.95 11.72 30.10
C GLN A 197 -9.63 11.69 31.60
N ILE A 198 -8.66 12.49 32.06
CA ILE A 198 -8.34 12.62 33.49
C ILE A 198 -9.56 13.13 34.26
N GLU A 199 -10.28 14.12 33.73
CA GLU A 199 -11.49 14.65 34.36
C GLU A 199 -12.62 13.61 34.39
N GLU A 200 -12.85 12.89 33.29
CA GLU A 200 -13.81 11.79 33.22
C GLU A 200 -13.47 10.68 34.23
N GLU A 201 -12.22 10.25 34.32
CA GLU A 201 -11.77 9.24 35.27
C GLU A 201 -11.94 9.70 36.72
N GLN A 202 -11.58 10.96 37.02
CA GLN A 202 -11.81 11.55 38.34
C GLN A 202 -13.30 11.61 38.69
N SER A 203 -14.15 11.96 37.73
CA SER A 203 -15.60 12.00 37.92
C SER A 203 -16.20 10.62 38.18
N VAL A 204 -15.75 9.60 37.44
CA VAL A 204 -16.18 8.21 37.61
C VAL A 204 -15.71 7.69 38.96
N ARG A 205 -14.46 7.96 39.36
CA ARG A 205 -13.93 7.59 40.68
C ARG A 205 -14.74 8.23 41.80
N ALA A 206 -15.10 9.51 41.66
CA ALA A 206 -15.96 10.19 42.63
C ALA A 206 -17.36 9.55 42.71
N GLN A 207 -17.95 9.18 41.58
CA GLN A 207 -19.24 8.48 41.53
C GLN A 207 -19.20 7.07 42.12
N MET A 208 -18.11 6.32 41.92
CA MET A 208 -17.94 4.98 42.52
C MET A 208 -17.73 5.05 44.03
N PHE A 209 -17.07 6.10 44.53
CA PHE A 209 -16.89 6.31 45.97
C PHE A 209 -18.13 6.91 46.64
N SER A 210 -19.00 7.61 45.89
CA SER A 210 -20.30 8.08 46.38
C SER A 210 -21.36 6.96 46.35
N GLY A 211 -21.19 5.92 47.16
CA GLY A 211 -22.32 5.08 47.59
C GLY A 211 -23.18 5.82 48.62
N PRO A 212 -24.44 5.39 48.91
CA PRO A 212 -25.27 6.05 49.91
C PRO A 212 -24.56 5.99 51.26
N GLN A 213 -24.03 7.13 51.70
CA GLN A 213 -23.63 7.32 53.09
C GLN A 213 -24.92 7.27 53.90
N ASN A 214 -25.16 6.12 54.55
CA ASN A 214 -25.91 6.13 55.80
C ASN A 214 -25.16 7.10 56.72
N GLU A 215 -25.84 8.16 57.15
CA GLU A 215 -25.30 9.32 57.85
C GLU A 215 -24.81 9.02 59.29
N ASP A 216 -24.24 7.84 59.55
CA ASP A 216 -23.75 7.46 60.89
C ASP A 216 -22.51 6.55 60.88
N ALA A 217 -21.48 6.92 60.11
CA ALA A 217 -20.12 6.42 60.34
C ALA A 217 -19.12 7.55 60.10
N GLY A 218 -18.56 8.05 61.20
CA GLY A 218 -17.65 9.20 61.23
C GLY A 218 -16.47 9.09 60.27
N VAL A 219 -16.11 10.24 59.72
CA VAL A 219 -14.94 10.47 58.86
C VAL A 219 -13.67 10.10 59.64
N SER A 220 -13.15 8.88 59.46
CA SER A 220 -11.77 8.58 59.78
C SER A 220 -10.93 8.84 58.53
N ALA A 221 -10.02 9.79 58.63
CA ALA A 221 -9.00 10.00 57.61
C ALA A 221 -8.22 8.69 57.42
N LEU A 222 -8.14 8.21 56.18
CA LEU A 222 -7.35 7.04 55.82
C LEU A 222 -5.90 7.27 56.28
N SER A 223 -5.36 6.27 56.97
CA SER A 223 -3.99 6.32 57.46
C SER A 223 -3.00 6.13 56.29
N ASP A 224 -1.79 6.70 56.39
CA ASP A 224 -0.79 6.65 55.32
C ASP A 224 -0.49 5.20 54.85
N ALA A 225 -0.64 4.20 55.72
CA ALA A 225 -0.47 2.79 55.39
C ALA A 225 -1.55 2.22 54.46
N GLU A 226 -2.76 2.76 54.51
CA GLU A 226 -3.86 2.37 53.60
C GLU A 226 -3.69 3.02 52.23
N TYR A 227 -3.06 4.19 52.18
CA TYR A 227 -2.70 4.87 50.93
C TYR A 227 -1.60 4.13 50.16
N ASP A 228 -0.57 3.63 50.85
CA ASP A 228 0.52 2.85 50.24
C ASP A 228 0.05 1.48 49.72
N ASN A 229 -0.91 0.82 50.40
CA ASN A 229 -1.51 -0.41 49.90
C ASN A 229 -2.36 -0.19 48.64
N ALA A 230 -3.12 0.91 48.58
CA ALA A 230 -3.89 1.27 47.38
C ALA A 230 -2.99 1.60 46.18
N LEU A 231 -1.81 2.16 46.42
CA LEU A 231 -0.80 2.43 45.38
C LEU A 231 -0.17 1.12 44.85
N THR A 232 -0.04 0.11 45.72
CA THR A 232 0.54 -1.21 45.38
C THR A 232 -0.41 -2.08 44.56
N GLU A 233 -1.73 -1.95 44.75
CA GLU A 233 -2.73 -2.67 43.94
C GLU A 233 -2.89 -2.13 42.51
N LEU A 234 -2.42 -0.90 42.23
CA LEU A 234 -2.57 -0.23 40.94
C LEU A 234 -1.49 -0.57 39.88
N ALA A 235 -0.63 -1.56 40.13
CA ALA A 235 0.39 -2.00 39.15
C ALA A 235 0.40 -3.53 38.93
N PRO A 236 0.42 -4.06 37.68
CA PRO A 236 0.05 -3.46 36.40
C PRO A 236 -1.21 -4.15 35.83
N MET A 237 -2.35 -3.46 35.83
CA MET A 237 -3.37 -3.79 34.83
C MET A 237 -2.77 -3.42 33.48
N GLN A 238 -2.54 -4.45 32.65
CA GLN A 238 -2.02 -4.34 31.29
C GLN A 238 -2.56 -3.08 30.62
N ALA A 239 -1.65 -2.22 30.18
CA ALA A 239 -1.95 -1.09 29.32
C ALA A 239 -2.78 -1.61 28.14
N ASN A 240 -4.09 -1.47 28.23
CA ASN A 240 -4.99 -1.72 27.13
C ASN A 240 -4.87 -0.49 26.26
N THR A 241 -3.73 -0.38 25.57
CA THR A 241 -3.60 0.49 24.41
C THR A 241 -4.81 0.17 23.55
N PRO A 242 -5.66 1.15 23.19
CA PRO A 242 -6.78 0.88 22.32
C PRO A 242 -6.20 0.36 20.99
N SER A 243 -6.28 -0.95 20.81
CA SER A 243 -6.14 -1.58 19.52
C SER A 243 -7.14 -0.90 18.61
N SER A 244 -6.63 -0.15 17.64
CA SER A 244 -7.33 0.15 16.40
C SER A 244 -8.76 0.67 16.56
N ALA A 245 -8.93 1.89 17.05
CA ALA A 245 -10.05 2.68 16.54
C ALA A 245 -9.77 2.92 15.06
N ALA A 246 -10.47 2.18 14.19
CA ALA A 246 -10.36 2.30 12.75
C ALA A 246 -10.45 3.79 12.34
N PRO A 247 -9.56 4.30 11.46
CA PRO A 247 -9.67 5.67 11.00
C PRO A 247 -11.02 5.79 10.27
N ARG A 248 -11.92 6.61 10.81
CA ARG A 248 -13.10 7.07 10.07
C ARG A 248 -12.63 8.03 8.99
N GLY A 249 -12.05 7.48 7.94
CA GLY A 249 -11.77 8.16 6.68
C GLY A 249 -13.06 8.35 5.91
N GLY A 250 -13.79 9.41 6.21
CA GLY A 250 -14.75 9.99 5.28
C GLY A 250 -14.03 11.06 4.47
N VAL A 251 -13.80 10.81 3.17
CA VAL A 251 -13.34 11.82 2.23
C VAL A 251 -14.42 12.90 2.13
N PRO A 252 -14.16 14.18 2.44
CA PRO A 252 -15.10 15.23 2.10
C PRO A 252 -15.10 15.40 0.58
N ALA A 253 -16.20 15.01 -0.07
CA ALA A 253 -16.49 15.50 -1.40
C ALA A 253 -16.75 17.01 -1.29
N HIS A 254 -15.87 17.80 -1.90
CA HIS A 254 -16.09 19.23 -2.08
C HIS A 254 -17.26 19.47 -3.06
N PRO A 255 -18.00 20.58 -2.91
CA PRO A 255 -19.05 20.99 -3.84
C PRO A 255 -18.53 21.35 -5.24
#